data_AF-A0AAV8UMS2-F1
#
_entry.id   AF-A0AAV8UMS2-F1
#
_cell.length_a   1.000
_cell.length_b   1.000
_cell.length_c   1.000
_cell.angle_alpha   90.00
_cell.angle_beta   90.00
_cell.angle_gamma   90.00
#
_symmetry.space_group_name_H-M   'P 1'
#
loop_
_entity.id
_entity.type
_entity.pdbx_description
1 polymer ?
#
loop_
_entity_poly.entity_id
_entity_poly.type
_entity_poly.pdbx_seq_one_letter_code
_entity_poly.pdbx_strand_id
1 'polypeptide(L)'
;MMVSTISGMCSGKWLPLVLVLWSCWAIGSRGVEDPGNQSVEDLDRLGADLDEKTAQIELELVELEKQYAEMAQNETKIETDLEGATKLKDQEKDERVGMEEQLKKAKREVQDKKDTISKLSARISEIQRQEKSLHAKMMSLLDTTKTAVRNISDPSFALVLENNANEWGELPRSMFARTQRVMGSGVLSLPIHTKLHDKLSPTMNVILTAFMLYGGILGFLFVTYRVYAQLQGHLTIARMLFVADLLIGAFWLFCTLLRIVSKRDPLYSFNERYENAFFIFQAMALVFYICYVLIRVLILAARLTIAALLELLSVIIIGNHYYIFVWLPLMVGMPLTSTSWTYFAYSVGYLLMGSTRLYAAPTLYEYVANSRLGYMLKLRKLEKQRLVAERD
;
A
#
# COMPACT_ATOMS: atom_id res chain seq x y z
N MET A 1 5.46 2.98 -63.45
CA MET A 1 4.60 4.16 -63.61
C MET A 1 5.27 5.29 -62.84
N MET A 2 6.13 6.09 -63.47
CA MET A 2 5.85 7.16 -64.42
C MET A 2 5.30 8.42 -63.72
N VAL A 3 5.94 9.55 -64.05
CA VAL A 3 5.49 10.95 -63.93
C VAL A 3 5.93 11.66 -62.63
N SER A 4 7.03 12.44 -62.64
CA SER A 4 7.16 13.86 -63.06
C SER A 4 6.77 14.83 -61.92
N THR A 5 7.30 16.04 -61.68
CA THR A 5 8.36 16.93 -62.20
C THR A 5 8.16 18.24 -61.40
N ILE A 6 9.08 19.21 -61.57
CA ILE A 6 8.94 20.68 -61.39
C ILE A 6 9.62 21.19 -60.10
N SER A 7 10.86 21.72 -60.19
CA SER A 7 11.28 23.08 -60.64
C SER A 7 11.47 23.98 -59.42
N GLY A 8 12.43 24.89 -59.29
CA GLY A 8 13.44 25.46 -60.18
C GLY A 8 14.41 26.24 -59.28
N MET A 9 15.66 26.49 -59.70
CA MET A 9 16.10 27.58 -60.56
C MET A 9 16.93 28.60 -59.76
N CYS A 10 17.99 29.08 -60.43
CA CYS A 10 18.88 30.19 -60.09
C CYS A 10 19.94 29.86 -59.02
N SER A 11 21.23 30.14 -59.19
CA SER A 11 21.98 30.76 -60.28
C SER A 11 23.45 30.81 -59.82
N GLY A 12 24.39 30.43 -60.68
CA GLY A 12 25.72 31.06 -60.76
C GLY A 12 26.71 30.75 -59.64
N LYS A 13 27.73 29.93 -59.95
CA LYS A 13 29.17 30.21 -59.74
C LYS A 13 30.03 29.02 -60.20
N TRP A 14 29.90 28.67 -61.48
CA TRP A 14 30.97 28.08 -62.28
C TRP A 14 31.57 29.23 -63.11
N LEU A 15 32.34 30.10 -62.46
CA LEU A 15 33.03 31.26 -63.05
C LEU A 15 34.06 31.72 -61.99
N PRO A 16 35.22 31.06 -61.91
CA PRO A 16 36.43 31.73 -62.37
C PRO A 16 37.47 30.75 -62.95
N LEU A 17 37.07 29.90 -63.91
CA LEU A 17 38.01 29.09 -64.71
C LEU A 17 38.18 29.64 -66.15
N VAL A 18 37.56 30.78 -66.46
CA VAL A 18 37.54 31.41 -67.80
C VAL A 18 38.20 32.81 -67.83
N LEU A 19 38.66 33.34 -66.70
CA LEU A 19 39.36 34.64 -66.64
C LEU A 19 40.88 34.57 -66.41
N VAL A 20 41.44 33.39 -66.12
CA VAL A 20 42.90 33.21 -65.97
C VAL A 20 43.58 32.81 -67.30
N LEU A 21 42.80 32.46 -68.33
CA LEU A 21 43.31 32.06 -69.65
C LEU A 21 43.20 33.16 -70.73
N TRP A 22 42.79 34.39 -70.37
CA TRP A 22 42.65 35.51 -71.31
C TRP A 22 43.60 36.70 -71.07
N SER A 23 44.39 36.69 -69.99
CA SER A 23 45.33 37.77 -69.64
C SER A 23 46.81 37.46 -69.90
N CYS A 24 47.18 36.24 -70.34
CA CYS A 24 48.56 35.93 -70.76
C CYS A 24 48.77 35.86 -72.28
N TRP A 25 47.75 36.23 -73.09
CA TRP A 25 47.86 36.31 -74.56
C TRP A 25 47.90 37.75 -75.12
N ALA A 26 48.05 38.75 -74.24
CA ALA A 26 48.07 40.17 -74.61
C ALA A 26 49.30 40.95 -74.10
N ILE A 27 50.46 40.27 -73.94
CA ILE A 27 51.78 40.93 -73.93
C ILE A 27 52.70 40.12 -74.84
N GLY A 28 52.37 40.14 -76.13
CA GLY A 28 53.31 39.91 -77.20
C GLY A 28 53.73 41.26 -77.77
N SER A 29 55.02 41.38 -78.09
CA SER A 29 55.65 42.39 -78.95
C SER A 29 55.98 43.77 -78.35
N ARG A 30 57.26 43.91 -77.98
CA ARG A 30 58.17 45.06 -78.11
C ARG A 30 59.25 44.79 -77.05
N GLY A 31 60.48 44.43 -77.34
CA GLY A 31 61.36 44.73 -78.45
C GLY A 31 62.74 44.54 -77.83
N VAL A 32 63.51 43.59 -78.34
CA VAL A 32 64.94 43.48 -78.01
C VAL A 32 65.61 44.58 -78.82
N GLU A 33 65.99 45.66 -78.15
CA GLU A 33 67.02 46.59 -78.64
C GLU A 33 68.03 46.80 -77.51
N ASP A 34 69.26 46.42 -77.81
CA ASP A 34 70.49 46.75 -77.10
C ASP A 34 71.23 47.76 -77.99
N PRO A 35 72.27 48.47 -77.51
CA PRO A 35 72.33 49.44 -76.43
C PRO A 35 72.58 50.86 -76.98
N GLY A 36 72.38 51.91 -76.18
CA GLY A 36 72.82 53.24 -76.64
C GLY A 36 72.44 54.43 -75.79
N ASN A 37 73.18 54.62 -74.70
CA ASN A 37 73.57 55.95 -74.21
C ASN A 37 72.44 56.85 -73.68
N GLN A 38 71.95 56.56 -72.47
CA GLN A 38 71.28 57.55 -71.61
C GLN A 38 71.76 57.41 -70.15
N SER A 39 71.79 58.56 -69.48
CA SER A 39 72.54 58.91 -68.27
C SER A 39 72.26 58.07 -67.02
N VAL A 40 73.31 57.86 -66.23
CA VAL A 40 73.34 57.17 -64.92
C VAL A 40 72.28 57.65 -63.92
N GLU A 41 71.75 58.87 -64.07
CA GLU A 41 70.69 59.44 -63.22
C GLU A 41 69.27 58.86 -63.46
N ASP A 42 68.97 58.35 -64.66
CA ASP A 42 67.65 57.78 -64.95
C ASP A 42 67.53 56.29 -64.54
N LEU A 43 68.67 55.59 -64.44
CA LEU A 43 68.75 54.21 -63.92
C LEU A 43 68.59 54.13 -62.40
N ASP A 44 69.12 55.10 -61.65
CA ASP A 44 68.91 55.19 -60.19
C ASP A 44 67.46 55.57 -59.86
N ARG A 45 66.81 56.42 -60.67
CA ARG A 45 65.38 56.73 -60.52
C ARG A 45 64.48 55.55 -60.88
N LEU A 46 64.84 54.78 -61.91
CA LEU A 46 64.10 53.58 -62.27
C LEU A 46 64.28 52.47 -61.22
N GLY A 47 65.49 52.33 -60.66
CA GLY A 47 65.76 51.43 -59.53
C GLY A 47 64.96 51.79 -58.29
N ALA A 48 64.89 53.08 -57.94
CA ALA A 48 64.07 53.56 -56.83
C ALA A 48 62.55 53.37 -57.06
N ASP A 49 62.03 53.61 -58.28
CA ASP A 49 60.61 53.38 -58.63
C ASP A 49 60.26 51.88 -58.66
N LEU A 50 61.20 51.02 -59.04
CA LEU A 50 61.06 49.56 -58.97
C LEU A 50 61.07 49.06 -57.52
N ASP A 51 61.96 49.58 -56.67
CA ASP A 51 61.98 49.23 -55.25
C ASP A 51 60.70 49.72 -54.53
N GLU A 52 60.20 50.91 -54.87
CA GLU A 52 58.93 51.44 -54.34
C GLU A 52 57.73 50.59 -54.79
N LYS A 53 57.68 50.18 -56.07
CA LYS A 53 56.63 49.28 -56.58
C LYS A 53 56.76 47.87 -56.02
N THR A 54 57.97 47.37 -55.79
CA THR A 54 58.18 46.05 -55.18
C THR A 54 57.72 46.07 -53.72
N ALA A 55 58.00 47.15 -52.97
CA ALA A 55 57.49 47.35 -51.62
C ALA A 55 55.96 47.51 -51.58
N GLN A 56 55.35 48.19 -52.56
CA GLN A 56 53.88 48.27 -52.68
C GLN A 56 53.26 46.90 -52.99
N ILE A 57 53.86 46.12 -53.89
CA ILE A 57 53.39 44.76 -54.21
C ILE A 57 53.54 43.83 -53.00
N GLU A 58 54.63 43.93 -52.23
CA GLU A 58 54.79 43.18 -50.99
C GLU A 58 53.73 43.55 -49.94
N LEU A 59 53.42 44.84 -49.79
CA LEU A 59 52.35 45.29 -48.90
C LEU A 59 50.97 44.80 -49.35
N GLU A 60 50.69 44.85 -50.66
CA GLU A 60 49.45 44.33 -51.23
C GLU A 60 49.35 42.80 -51.08
N LEU A 61 50.46 42.07 -51.24
CA LEU A 61 50.52 40.61 -51.02
C LEU A 61 50.21 40.25 -49.57
N VAL A 62 50.80 40.97 -48.60
CA VAL A 62 50.54 40.75 -47.18
C VAL A 62 49.07 41.04 -46.84
N GLU A 63 48.49 42.10 -47.39
CA GLU A 63 47.07 42.42 -47.17
C GLU A 63 46.16 41.40 -47.86
N LEU A 64 46.53 40.90 -49.05
CA LEU A 64 45.79 39.82 -49.72
C LEU A 64 45.84 38.51 -48.93
N GLU A 65 47.02 38.12 -48.43
CA GLU A 65 47.18 36.91 -47.60
C GLU A 65 46.34 37.00 -46.33
N LYS A 66 46.28 38.18 -45.70
CA LYS A 66 45.42 38.43 -44.55
C LYS A 66 43.94 38.31 -44.90
N GLN A 67 43.49 38.86 -46.03
CA GLN A 67 42.11 38.72 -46.50
C GLN A 67 41.76 37.26 -46.84
N TYR A 68 42.69 36.50 -47.41
CA TYR A 68 42.52 35.07 -47.66
C TYR A 68 42.42 34.26 -46.35
N ALA A 69 43.24 34.58 -45.36
CA ALA A 69 43.16 33.94 -44.04
C ALA A 69 41.84 34.25 -43.33
N GLU A 70 41.36 35.51 -43.40
CA GLU A 70 40.06 35.91 -42.85
C GLU A 70 38.89 35.24 -43.59
N MET A 71 38.95 35.12 -44.92
CA MET A 71 37.93 34.40 -45.70
C MET A 71 37.90 32.91 -45.36
N ALA A 72 39.05 32.24 -45.26
CA ALA A 72 39.13 30.83 -44.86
C ALA A 72 38.59 30.61 -43.44
N GLN A 73 38.87 31.54 -42.52
CA GLN A 73 38.30 31.50 -41.16
C GLN A 73 36.78 31.73 -41.15
N ASN A 74 36.27 32.60 -42.02
CA ASN A 74 34.83 32.82 -42.13
C ASN A 74 34.11 31.64 -42.81
N GLU A 75 34.73 31.00 -43.80
CA GLU A 75 34.18 29.81 -44.46
C GLU A 75 34.01 28.65 -43.47
N THR A 76 35.04 28.39 -42.65
CA THR A 76 34.97 27.36 -41.59
C THR A 76 33.95 27.68 -40.50
N LYS A 77 33.78 28.96 -40.13
CA LYS A 77 32.70 29.39 -39.23
C LYS A 77 31.31 29.16 -39.83
N ILE A 78 31.12 29.51 -41.10
CA ILE A 78 29.84 29.31 -41.78
C ILE A 78 29.51 27.82 -41.91
N GLU A 79 30.52 26.99 -42.21
CA GLU A 79 30.33 25.54 -42.30
C GLU A 79 29.94 24.92 -40.95
N THR A 80 30.60 25.32 -39.85
CA THR A 80 30.27 24.87 -38.50
C THR A 80 28.88 25.35 -38.04
N ASP A 81 28.50 26.60 -38.36
CA ASP A 81 27.16 27.13 -38.07
C ASP A 81 26.07 26.41 -38.88
N LEU A 82 26.35 26.04 -40.14
CA LEU A 82 25.44 25.29 -41.00
C LEU A 82 25.25 23.84 -40.50
N GLU A 83 26.33 23.18 -40.07
CA GLU A 83 26.23 21.88 -39.39
C GLU A 83 25.45 21.97 -38.08
N GLY A 84 25.63 23.04 -37.31
CA GLY A 84 24.85 23.29 -36.09
C GLY A 84 23.36 23.44 -36.38
N ALA A 85 23.01 24.24 -37.40
CA ALA A 85 21.64 24.49 -37.80
C ALA A 85 20.93 23.24 -38.34
N THR A 86 21.63 22.39 -39.09
CA THR A 86 21.07 21.12 -39.59
C THR A 86 20.78 20.14 -38.46
N LYS A 87 21.71 19.98 -37.50
CA LYS A 87 21.51 19.13 -36.32
C LYS A 87 20.33 19.60 -35.46
N LEU A 88 20.18 20.90 -35.23
CA LEU A 88 19.04 21.46 -34.47
C LEU A 88 17.71 21.23 -35.18
N LYS A 89 17.68 21.37 -36.51
CA LYS A 89 16.48 21.12 -37.31
C LYS A 89 16.04 19.66 -37.23
N ASP A 90 16.99 18.73 -37.29
CA ASP A 90 16.69 17.31 -37.18
C ASP A 90 16.21 16.94 -35.76
N GLN A 91 16.80 17.52 -34.72
CA GLN A 91 16.31 17.37 -33.35
C GLN A 91 14.87 17.89 -33.16
N GLU A 92 14.55 19.07 -33.67
CA GLU A 92 13.19 19.62 -33.58
C GLU A 92 12.17 18.74 -34.32
N LYS A 93 12.57 18.16 -35.45
CA LYS A 93 11.71 17.23 -36.21
C LYS A 93 11.45 15.95 -35.41
N ASP A 94 12.47 15.38 -34.79
CA ASP A 94 12.34 14.16 -33.97
C ASP A 94 11.48 14.42 -32.72
N GLU A 95 11.64 15.58 -32.08
CA GLU A 95 10.80 16.01 -30.95
C GLU A 95 9.32 16.16 -31.36
N ARG A 96 9.05 16.76 -32.52
CA ARG A 96 7.69 16.90 -33.06
C ARG A 96 7.05 15.55 -33.35
N VAL A 97 7.79 14.61 -33.95
CA VAL A 97 7.31 13.24 -34.19
C VAL A 97 7.03 12.53 -32.87
N GLY A 98 7.92 12.65 -31.88
CA GLY A 98 7.71 12.10 -30.55
C GLY A 98 6.47 12.67 -29.85
N MET A 99 6.23 13.97 -29.98
CA MET A 99 5.05 14.63 -29.42
C MET A 99 3.75 14.19 -30.11
N GLU A 100 3.75 14.01 -31.43
CA GLU A 100 2.60 13.48 -32.17
C GLU A 100 2.25 12.05 -31.75
N GLU A 101 3.25 11.19 -31.52
CA GLU A 101 3.03 9.84 -31.00
C GLU A 101 2.44 9.85 -29.60
N GLN A 102 2.94 10.71 -28.71
CA GLN A 102 2.37 10.87 -27.37
C GLN A 102 0.93 11.36 -27.42
N LEU A 103 0.63 12.33 -28.29
CA LEU A 103 -0.72 12.86 -28.47
C LEU A 103 -1.67 11.80 -29.03
N LYS A 104 -1.20 10.92 -29.91
CA LYS A 104 -1.96 9.78 -30.42
C LYS A 104 -2.23 8.73 -29.33
N LYS A 105 -1.26 8.44 -28.46
CA LYS A 105 -1.45 7.56 -27.29
C LYS A 105 -2.46 8.14 -26.31
N ALA A 106 -2.31 9.42 -25.94
CA ALA A 106 -3.23 10.11 -25.05
C ALA A 106 -4.67 10.14 -25.59
N LYS A 107 -4.86 10.38 -26.90
CA LYS A 107 -6.19 10.32 -27.54
C LYS A 107 -6.83 8.93 -27.44
N ARG A 108 -6.04 7.86 -27.62
CA ARG A 108 -6.54 6.48 -27.45
C ARG A 108 -6.95 6.21 -26.01
N GLU A 109 -6.13 6.59 -25.03
CA GLU A 109 -6.46 6.42 -23.61
C GLU A 109 -7.73 7.17 -23.20
N VAL A 110 -7.92 8.39 -23.70
CA VAL A 110 -9.14 9.17 -23.45
C VAL A 110 -10.37 8.46 -24.05
N GLN A 111 -10.24 7.90 -25.25
CA GLN A 111 -11.33 7.16 -25.89
C GLN A 111 -11.66 5.87 -25.12
N ASP A 112 -10.64 5.10 -24.71
CA ASP A 112 -10.83 3.88 -23.90
C ASP A 112 -11.49 4.19 -22.55
N LYS A 113 -11.11 5.30 -21.91
CA LYS A 113 -11.75 5.77 -20.68
C LYS A 113 -13.20 6.18 -20.92
N LYS A 114 -13.51 6.85 -22.04
CA LYS A 114 -14.88 7.21 -22.41
C LYS A 114 -15.76 5.98 -22.62
N ASP A 115 -15.24 4.94 -23.26
CA ASP A 115 -15.94 3.67 -23.46
C ASP A 115 -16.11 2.88 -22.14
N THR A 116 -15.17 3.03 -21.21
CA THR A 116 -15.30 2.47 -19.86
C THR A 116 -16.37 3.18 -19.05
N ILE A 117 -16.42 4.51 -19.12
CA ILE A 117 -17.45 5.33 -18.44
C ILE A 117 -18.84 4.99 -18.99
N SER A 118 -19.01 4.82 -20.30
CA SER A 118 -20.31 4.47 -20.88
C SER A 118 -20.80 3.10 -20.38
N LYS A 119 -19.92 2.08 -20.35
CA LYS A 119 -20.21 0.76 -19.78
C LYS A 119 -20.58 0.81 -18.30
N LEU A 120 -19.87 1.62 -17.51
CA LEU A 120 -20.18 1.80 -16.09
C LEU A 120 -21.53 2.48 -15.88
N SER A 121 -21.88 3.48 -16.70
CA SER A 121 -23.19 4.16 -16.61
C SER A 121 -24.36 3.20 -16.89
N ALA A 122 -24.20 2.28 -17.85
CA ALA A 122 -25.18 1.26 -18.16
C ALA A 122 -25.37 0.28 -16.98
N ARG A 123 -24.26 -0.13 -16.33
CA ARG A 123 -24.32 -0.96 -15.11
C ARG A 123 -25.01 -0.27 -13.95
N ILE A 124 -24.74 1.02 -13.74
CA ILE A 124 -25.40 1.81 -12.68
C ILE A 124 -26.92 1.83 -12.90
N SER A 125 -27.35 2.04 -14.15
CA SER A 125 -28.77 2.06 -14.51
C SER A 125 -29.45 0.71 -14.25
N GLU A 126 -28.75 -0.39 -14.54
CA GLU A 126 -29.24 -1.75 -14.26
C GLU A 126 -29.35 -2.01 -12.75
N ILE A 127 -28.34 -1.61 -11.96
CA ILE A 127 -28.36 -1.75 -10.49
C ILE A 127 -29.52 -0.96 -9.89
N GLN A 128 -29.77 0.26 -10.34
CA GLN A 128 -30.91 1.07 -9.89
C GLN A 128 -32.26 0.41 -10.21
N ARG A 129 -32.37 -0.28 -11.35
CA ARG A 129 -33.57 -1.04 -11.72
C ARG A 129 -33.77 -2.24 -10.78
N GLN A 130 -32.69 -2.94 -10.44
CA GLN A 130 -32.72 -4.07 -9.51
C GLN A 130 -33.11 -3.63 -8.10
N GLU A 131 -32.59 -2.50 -7.62
CA GLU A 131 -32.93 -1.92 -6.33
C GLU A 131 -34.44 -1.62 -6.24
N LYS A 132 -35.01 -0.95 -7.26
CA LYS A 132 -36.46 -0.68 -7.32
C LYS A 132 -37.29 -1.96 -7.31
N SER A 133 -36.86 -2.98 -8.05
CA SER A 133 -37.54 -4.29 -8.08
C SER A 133 -37.48 -5.00 -6.74
N LEU A 134 -36.33 -5.00 -6.07
CA LEU A 134 -36.15 -5.62 -4.76
C LEU A 134 -36.98 -4.88 -3.70
N HIS A 135 -37.01 -3.56 -3.74
CA HIS A 135 -37.81 -2.74 -2.82
C HIS A 135 -39.31 -3.03 -2.98
N ALA A 136 -39.80 -3.15 -4.22
CA ALA A 136 -41.19 -3.54 -4.49
C ALA A 136 -41.51 -4.94 -3.96
N LYS A 137 -40.61 -5.92 -4.14
CA LYS A 137 -40.77 -7.27 -3.57
C LYS A 137 -40.81 -7.25 -2.06
N MET A 138 -39.91 -6.52 -1.41
CA MET A 138 -39.86 -6.39 0.04
C MET A 138 -41.15 -5.78 0.60
N MET A 139 -41.67 -4.73 -0.04
CA MET A 139 -42.95 -4.14 0.34
C MET A 139 -44.12 -5.13 0.19
N SER A 140 -44.14 -5.92 -0.90
CA SER A 140 -45.17 -6.95 -1.08
C SER A 140 -45.10 -8.04 0.00
N LEU A 141 -43.89 -8.47 0.40
CA LEU A 141 -43.70 -9.46 1.46
C LEU A 141 -44.10 -8.93 2.84
N LEU A 142 -43.88 -7.64 3.08
CA LEU A 142 -44.27 -7.00 4.33
C LEU A 142 -45.80 -6.94 4.43
N ASP A 143 -46.50 -6.65 3.33
CA ASP A 143 -47.96 -6.63 3.27
C ASP A 143 -48.57 -8.03 3.42
N THR A 144 -47.99 -9.05 2.77
CA THR A 144 -48.44 -10.45 2.96
C THR A 144 -48.19 -10.93 4.39
N THR A 145 -47.05 -10.57 4.99
CA THR A 145 -46.75 -10.90 6.39
C THR A 145 -47.73 -10.22 7.34
N LYS A 146 -48.04 -8.94 7.13
CA LYS A 146 -49.03 -8.20 7.92
C LYS A 146 -50.42 -8.83 7.84
N THR A 147 -50.81 -9.29 6.65
CA THR A 147 -52.08 -9.97 6.41
C THR A 147 -52.12 -11.35 7.08
N ALA A 148 -51.04 -12.13 6.97
CA ALA A 148 -50.91 -13.43 7.64
C ALA A 148 -50.93 -13.29 9.17
N VAL A 149 -50.21 -12.31 9.72
CA VAL A 149 -50.23 -12.00 11.16
C VAL A 149 -51.63 -11.62 11.61
N ARG A 150 -52.37 -10.81 10.84
CA ARG A 150 -53.76 -10.46 11.16
C ARG A 150 -54.66 -11.70 11.22
N ASN A 151 -54.52 -12.61 10.26
CA ASN A 151 -55.29 -13.85 10.21
C ASN A 151 -54.90 -14.86 11.31
N ILE A 152 -53.64 -14.88 11.74
CA ILE A 152 -53.16 -15.73 12.85
C ILE A 152 -53.51 -15.13 14.22
N SER A 153 -53.64 -13.81 14.30
CA SER A 153 -54.03 -13.09 15.52
C SER A 153 -55.53 -13.14 15.79
N ASP A 154 -56.33 -13.79 14.93
CA ASP A 154 -57.74 -14.00 15.21
C ASP A 154 -57.87 -14.91 16.45
N PRO A 155 -58.53 -14.42 17.52
CA PRO A 155 -58.55 -15.09 18.82
C PRO A 155 -59.20 -16.48 18.77
N SER A 156 -59.99 -16.79 17.74
CA SER A 156 -60.61 -18.10 17.54
C SER A 156 -59.61 -19.20 17.11
N PHE A 157 -58.58 -18.88 16.32
CA PHE A 157 -57.64 -19.88 15.81
C PHE A 157 -56.58 -20.26 16.85
N ALA A 158 -56.12 -19.29 17.64
CA ALA A 158 -55.23 -19.53 18.77
C ALA A 158 -55.89 -20.40 19.86
N LEU A 159 -57.18 -20.17 20.14
CA LEU A 159 -57.97 -20.96 21.09
C LEU A 159 -58.18 -22.40 20.60
N VAL A 160 -58.46 -22.61 19.31
CA VAL A 160 -58.61 -23.96 18.72
C VAL A 160 -57.29 -24.74 18.75
N LEU A 161 -56.16 -24.08 18.47
CA LEU A 161 -54.85 -24.71 18.52
C LEU A 161 -54.38 -24.98 19.96
N GLU A 162 -54.69 -24.11 20.91
CA GLU A 162 -54.39 -24.33 22.33
C GLU A 162 -55.22 -25.47 22.93
N ASN A 163 -56.50 -25.59 22.52
CA ASN A 163 -57.36 -26.68 22.96
C ASN A 163 -56.87 -28.04 22.41
N ASN A 164 -56.43 -28.08 21.15
CA ASN A 164 -55.87 -29.30 20.53
C ASN A 164 -54.42 -29.59 20.96
N ALA A 165 -53.65 -28.58 21.38
CA ALA A 165 -52.28 -28.76 21.87
C ALA A 165 -52.18 -29.56 23.17
N ASN A 166 -53.29 -29.68 23.91
CA ASN A 166 -53.37 -30.55 25.09
C ASN A 166 -53.38 -32.05 24.72
N GLU A 167 -53.78 -32.39 23.49
CA GLU A 167 -53.75 -33.76 22.95
C GLU A 167 -52.40 -34.09 22.29
N TRP A 168 -51.53 -33.09 22.11
CA TRP A 168 -50.21 -33.28 21.53
C TRP A 168 -49.20 -33.74 22.57
N GLY A 169 -48.27 -34.61 22.17
CA GLY A 169 -47.14 -35.03 23.01
C GLY A 169 -46.28 -33.83 23.47
N GLU A 170 -45.44 -34.04 24.49
CA GLU A 170 -44.70 -32.95 25.17
C GLU A 170 -43.86 -32.08 24.24
N LEU A 171 -43.23 -32.68 23.23
CA LEU A 171 -42.35 -31.99 22.29
C LEU A 171 -43.10 -30.99 21.37
N PRO A 172 -44.14 -31.38 20.61
CA PRO A 172 -44.92 -30.44 19.82
C PRO A 172 -45.63 -29.36 20.65
N ARG A 173 -46.08 -29.70 21.87
CA ARG A 173 -46.68 -28.72 22.78
C ARG A 173 -45.67 -27.65 23.23
N SER A 174 -44.43 -28.03 23.53
CA SER A 174 -43.36 -27.10 23.88
C SER A 174 -42.97 -26.18 22.71
N MET A 175 -42.98 -26.70 21.48
CA MET A 175 -42.71 -25.94 20.26
C MET A 175 -43.83 -24.95 19.94
N PHE A 176 -45.09 -25.36 20.12
CA PHE A 176 -46.26 -24.49 19.98
C PHE A 176 -46.26 -23.36 21.00
N ALA A 177 -46.07 -23.67 22.29
CA ALA A 177 -45.99 -22.65 23.35
C ALA A 177 -44.82 -21.67 23.13
N ARG A 178 -43.68 -22.15 22.61
CA ARG A 178 -42.55 -21.30 22.21
C ARG A 178 -42.93 -20.39 21.04
N THR A 179 -43.62 -20.92 20.04
CA THR A 179 -44.05 -20.18 18.84
C THR A 179 -45.12 -19.15 19.17
N GLN A 180 -46.07 -19.47 20.04
CA GLN A 180 -47.09 -18.54 20.53
C GLN A 180 -46.49 -17.38 21.33
N ARG A 181 -45.44 -17.61 22.13
CA ARG A 181 -44.69 -16.53 22.79
C ARG A 181 -43.94 -15.63 21.81
N VAL A 182 -43.36 -16.22 20.76
CA VAL A 182 -42.62 -15.47 19.73
C VAL A 182 -43.56 -14.66 18.84
N MET A 183 -44.72 -15.22 18.47
CA MET A 183 -45.71 -14.51 17.64
C MET A 183 -46.56 -13.52 18.46
N GLY A 184 -46.94 -13.85 19.70
CA GLY A 184 -47.69 -12.95 20.59
C GLY A 184 -46.90 -11.72 21.05
N SER A 185 -45.56 -11.77 20.99
CA SER A 185 -44.68 -10.61 21.20
C SER A 185 -44.36 -9.83 19.91
N GLY A 186 -44.88 -10.30 18.76
CA GLY A 186 -44.45 -9.87 17.43
C GLY A 186 -45.21 -8.69 16.80
N VAL A 187 -46.23 -8.12 17.43
CA VAL A 187 -47.00 -7.00 16.82
C VAL A 187 -46.65 -5.61 17.39
N LEU A 188 -45.84 -5.52 18.46
CA LEU A 188 -45.46 -4.20 18.99
C LEU A 188 -44.01 -4.02 19.46
N SER A 189 -43.11 -4.99 19.27
CA SER A 189 -41.67 -4.73 19.46
C SER A 189 -40.76 -5.79 18.84
N LEU A 190 -40.12 -5.49 17.71
CA LEU A 190 -38.69 -5.77 17.60
C LEU A 190 -38.03 -4.91 18.69
N PRO A 191 -37.52 -5.52 19.79
CA PRO A 191 -36.23 -6.19 19.75
C PRO A 191 -36.20 -7.49 20.57
N ILE A 192 -35.96 -8.64 19.92
CA ILE A 192 -35.76 -9.92 20.62
C ILE A 192 -34.30 -10.12 21.10
N HIS A 193 -33.41 -9.12 20.93
CA HIS A 193 -32.03 -9.24 21.42
C HIS A 193 -31.74 -8.68 22.82
N THR A 194 -32.67 -8.02 23.50
CA THR A 194 -32.36 -7.32 24.77
C THR A 194 -32.82 -8.03 26.05
N LYS A 195 -33.88 -8.86 26.02
CA LYS A 195 -34.51 -9.30 27.29
C LYS A 195 -33.83 -10.41 28.09
N LEU A 196 -32.74 -11.02 27.62
CA LEU A 196 -31.98 -11.98 28.45
C LEU A 196 -30.64 -11.45 28.99
N HIS A 197 -30.19 -10.27 28.54
CA HIS A 197 -28.90 -9.68 28.95
C HIS A 197 -28.99 -8.30 29.62
N ASP A 198 -30.20 -7.75 29.81
CA ASP A 198 -30.48 -6.46 30.46
C ASP A 198 -30.45 -6.51 32.00
N LYS A 199 -29.36 -7.03 32.60
CA LYS A 199 -29.15 -6.92 34.06
C LYS A 199 -27.95 -6.07 34.47
N LEU A 200 -27.29 -5.40 33.52
CA LEU A 200 -26.22 -4.45 33.85
C LEU A 200 -26.66 -3.03 33.58
N SER A 201 -26.30 -2.14 34.50
CA SER A 201 -26.55 -0.73 34.34
C SER A 201 -25.88 -0.26 33.05
N PRO A 202 -26.50 0.65 32.29
CA PRO A 202 -25.91 1.24 31.08
C PRO A 202 -24.48 1.77 31.34
N THR A 203 -24.23 2.26 32.55
CA THR A 203 -22.91 2.72 33.02
C THR A 203 -21.86 1.62 33.08
N MET A 204 -22.18 0.41 33.53
CA MET A 204 -21.22 -0.71 33.51
C MET A 204 -20.83 -1.11 32.09
N ASN A 205 -21.78 -1.08 31.14
CA ASN A 205 -21.46 -1.37 29.74
C ASN A 205 -20.52 -0.30 29.15
N VAL A 206 -20.75 0.99 29.45
CA VAL A 206 -19.84 2.08 29.02
C VAL A 206 -18.43 1.87 29.57
N ILE A 207 -18.33 1.57 30.87
CA ILE A 207 -17.05 1.34 31.55
C ILE A 207 -16.35 0.12 30.95
N LEU A 208 -17.08 -0.98 30.73
CA LEU A 208 -16.54 -2.20 30.12
C LEU A 208 -15.97 -1.95 28.73
N THR A 209 -16.71 -1.25 27.88
CA THR A 209 -16.26 -0.91 26.53
C THR A 209 -15.05 0.03 26.56
N ALA A 210 -15.03 1.01 27.46
CA ALA A 210 -13.89 1.90 27.64
C ALA A 210 -12.63 1.15 28.13
N PHE A 211 -12.79 0.19 29.06
CA PHE A 211 -11.70 -0.67 29.51
C PHE A 211 -11.16 -1.56 28.40
N MET A 212 -12.02 -2.12 27.55
CA MET A 212 -11.58 -2.90 26.39
C MET A 212 -10.84 -2.06 25.36
N LEU A 213 -11.38 -0.88 25.01
CA LEU A 213 -10.80 -0.02 24.00
C LEU A 213 -9.48 0.62 24.48
N TYR A 214 -9.51 1.30 25.62
CA TYR A 214 -8.37 2.07 26.11
C TYR A 214 -7.43 1.22 26.98
N GLY A 215 -7.98 0.40 27.87
CA GLY A 215 -7.19 -0.47 28.75
C GLY A 215 -6.46 -1.57 27.98
N GLY A 216 -7.09 -2.16 26.97
CA GLY A 216 -6.46 -3.14 26.10
C GLY A 216 -5.28 -2.56 25.31
N ILE A 217 -5.49 -1.41 24.65
CA ILE A 217 -4.45 -0.76 23.83
C ILE A 217 -3.31 -0.22 24.72
N LEU A 218 -3.62 0.50 25.80
CA LEU A 218 -2.60 1.05 26.70
C LEU A 218 -1.84 -0.07 27.41
N GLY A 219 -2.53 -1.13 27.84
CA GLY A 219 -1.91 -2.31 28.43
C GLY A 219 -0.96 -3.01 27.45
N PHE A 220 -1.39 -3.21 26.20
CA PHE A 220 -0.56 -3.79 25.15
C PHE A 220 0.67 -2.94 24.85
N LEU A 221 0.51 -1.62 24.68
CA LEU A 221 1.62 -0.70 24.45
C LEU A 221 2.58 -0.63 25.64
N PHE A 222 2.05 -0.61 26.87
CA PHE A 222 2.86 -0.59 28.08
C PHE A 222 3.68 -1.86 28.24
N VAL A 223 3.08 -3.04 28.05
CA VAL A 223 3.81 -4.32 28.15
C VAL A 223 4.82 -4.43 27.02
N THR A 224 4.46 -4.06 25.78
CA THR A 224 5.39 -4.07 24.64
C THR A 224 6.58 -3.13 24.90
N TYR A 225 6.32 -1.90 25.36
CA TYR A 225 7.37 -0.94 25.73
C TYR A 225 8.23 -1.47 26.87
N ARG A 226 7.64 -2.02 27.94
CA ARG A 226 8.38 -2.60 29.07
C ARG A 226 9.28 -3.73 28.62
N VAL A 227 8.77 -4.63 27.79
CA VAL A 227 9.55 -5.75 27.26
C VAL A 227 10.66 -5.23 26.34
N TYR A 228 10.35 -4.29 25.44
CA TYR A 228 11.36 -3.69 24.56
C TYR A 228 12.48 -3.00 25.34
N ALA A 229 12.13 -2.16 26.31
CA ALA A 229 13.07 -1.44 27.18
C ALA A 229 13.90 -2.40 28.03
N GLN A 230 13.30 -3.49 28.50
CA GLN A 230 14.01 -4.54 29.21
C GLN A 230 14.98 -5.28 28.29
N LEU A 231 14.57 -5.68 27.08
CA LEU A 231 15.37 -6.47 26.16
C LEU A 231 16.54 -5.72 25.50
N GLN A 232 16.74 -4.43 25.81
CA GLN A 232 17.86 -3.60 25.31
C GLN A 232 18.08 -3.71 23.79
N GLY A 233 17.01 -3.93 23.01
CA GLY A 233 17.08 -4.04 21.54
C GLY A 233 17.51 -5.42 20.99
N HIS A 234 17.90 -6.40 21.81
CA HIS A 234 18.24 -7.74 21.34
C HIS A 234 17.01 -8.65 21.25
N LEU A 235 16.20 -8.41 20.22
CA LEU A 235 15.01 -9.19 19.89
C LEU A 235 15.39 -10.44 19.10
N THR A 236 15.50 -11.58 19.80
CA THR A 236 15.55 -12.88 19.14
C THR A 236 14.14 -13.38 18.83
N ILE A 237 13.99 -14.20 17.77
CA ILE A 237 12.69 -14.78 17.38
C ILE A 237 12.02 -15.52 18.55
N ALA A 238 12.80 -16.27 19.35
CA ALA A 238 12.29 -16.98 20.52
C ALA A 238 11.74 -16.04 21.61
N ARG A 239 12.39 -14.89 21.83
CA ARG A 239 11.92 -13.85 22.77
C ARG A 239 10.66 -13.17 22.26
N MET A 240 10.60 -12.83 20.97
CA MET A 240 9.39 -12.28 20.36
C MET A 240 8.20 -13.22 20.54
N LEU A 241 8.39 -14.52 20.31
CA LEU A 241 7.32 -15.50 20.44
C LEU A 241 6.87 -15.71 21.89
N PHE A 242 7.81 -15.71 22.85
CA PHE A 242 7.48 -15.73 24.28
C PHE A 242 6.59 -14.53 24.67
N VAL A 243 6.95 -13.33 24.20
CA VAL A 243 6.21 -12.10 24.50
C VAL A 243 4.83 -12.13 23.85
N ALA A 244 4.74 -12.59 22.60
CA ALA A 244 3.47 -12.77 21.91
C ALA A 244 2.55 -13.73 22.68
N ASP A 245 3.06 -14.89 23.11
CA ASP A 245 2.28 -15.86 23.89
C ASP A 245 1.77 -15.27 25.21
N LEU A 246 2.63 -14.54 25.92
CA LEU A 246 2.27 -13.89 27.18
C LEU A 246 1.19 -12.82 26.96
N LEU A 247 1.32 -12.00 25.91
CA LEU A 247 0.37 -10.94 25.58
C LEU A 247 -0.98 -11.52 25.16
N ILE A 248 -0.98 -12.52 24.28
CA ILE A 248 -2.22 -13.19 23.82
C ILE A 248 -2.88 -13.90 25.01
N GLY A 249 -2.11 -14.61 25.83
CA GLY A 249 -2.61 -15.26 27.04
C GLY A 249 -3.21 -14.27 28.04
N ALA A 250 -2.54 -13.15 28.28
CA ALA A 250 -3.02 -12.08 29.15
C ALA A 250 -4.30 -11.42 28.60
N PHE A 251 -4.38 -11.20 27.28
CA PHE A 251 -5.58 -10.68 26.62
C PHE A 251 -6.78 -11.61 26.86
N TRP A 252 -6.63 -12.91 26.63
CA TRP A 252 -7.71 -13.87 26.85
C TRP A 252 -8.09 -14.00 28.33
N LEU A 253 -7.11 -13.92 29.23
CA LEU A 253 -7.36 -13.89 30.67
C LEU A 253 -8.17 -12.65 31.05
N PHE A 254 -7.82 -11.49 30.48
CA PHE A 254 -8.57 -10.25 30.68
C PHE A 254 -10.00 -10.36 30.16
N CYS A 255 -10.22 -10.90 28.95
CA CYS A 255 -11.56 -11.20 28.42
C CYS A 255 -12.35 -12.13 29.35
N THR A 256 -11.69 -13.14 29.92
CA THR A 256 -12.30 -14.07 30.88
C THR A 256 -12.76 -13.34 32.14
N LEU A 257 -11.89 -12.53 32.74
CA LEU A 257 -12.20 -11.75 33.94
C LEU A 257 -13.35 -10.77 33.69
N LEU A 258 -13.30 -10.05 32.58
CA LEU A 258 -14.35 -9.13 32.18
C LEU A 258 -15.69 -9.84 31.95
N ARG A 259 -15.66 -11.04 31.38
CA ARG A 259 -16.86 -11.87 31.23
C ARG A 259 -17.39 -12.39 32.56
N ILE A 260 -16.54 -12.74 33.52
CA ILE A 260 -16.96 -13.17 34.87
C ILE A 260 -17.62 -12.00 35.61
N VAL A 261 -16.99 -10.82 35.58
CA VAL A 261 -17.50 -9.60 36.24
C VAL A 261 -18.79 -9.12 35.60
N SER A 262 -18.80 -9.03 34.27
CA SER A 262 -19.91 -8.43 33.50
C SER A 262 -20.97 -9.44 33.11
N LYS A 263 -20.79 -10.75 33.32
CA LYS A 263 -21.71 -11.83 32.91
C LYS A 263 -22.18 -11.77 31.44
N ARG A 264 -21.53 -10.93 30.61
CA ARG A 264 -21.82 -10.64 29.21
C ARG A 264 -20.51 -10.78 28.47
N ASP A 265 -20.61 -11.19 27.22
CA ASP A 265 -19.43 -11.33 26.40
C ASP A 265 -18.84 -9.94 26.10
N PRO A 266 -17.55 -9.70 26.43
CA PRO A 266 -16.97 -8.38 26.26
C PRO A 266 -16.75 -8.02 24.78
N LEU A 267 -16.52 -8.99 23.89
CA LEU A 267 -16.36 -8.76 22.45
C LEU A 267 -17.71 -8.43 21.82
N TYR A 268 -18.78 -9.10 22.25
CA TYR A 268 -20.15 -8.75 21.85
C TYR A 268 -20.52 -7.32 22.26
N SER A 269 -20.26 -6.97 23.51
CA SER A 269 -20.55 -5.65 24.06
C SER A 269 -19.76 -4.55 23.36
N PHE A 270 -18.56 -4.88 22.86
CA PHE A 270 -17.76 -3.96 22.06
C PHE A 270 -18.32 -3.80 20.64
N ASN A 271 -18.69 -4.91 19.98
CA ASN A 271 -19.28 -4.90 18.64
C ASN A 271 -20.60 -4.10 18.59
N GLU A 272 -21.51 -4.36 19.53
CA GLU A 272 -22.82 -3.71 19.60
C GLU A 272 -22.72 -2.18 19.75
N ARG A 273 -21.66 -1.69 20.40
CA ARG A 273 -21.52 -0.27 20.75
C ARG A 273 -20.64 0.51 19.77
N TYR A 274 -19.63 -0.14 19.20
CA TYR A 274 -18.67 0.47 18.27
C TYR A 274 -18.27 -0.52 17.16
N GLU A 275 -19.23 -0.86 16.30
CA GLU A 275 -19.06 -1.82 15.20
C GLU A 275 -17.81 -1.55 14.34
N ASN A 276 -17.62 -0.30 13.89
CA ASN A 276 -16.46 0.07 13.07
C ASN A 276 -15.12 -0.14 13.78
N ALA A 277 -15.03 0.23 15.07
CA ALA A 277 -13.80 0.06 15.84
C ALA A 277 -13.53 -1.43 16.13
N PHE A 278 -14.60 -2.20 16.38
CA PHE A 278 -14.53 -3.65 16.52
C PHE A 278 -14.02 -4.31 15.23
N PHE A 279 -14.55 -3.91 14.06
CA PHE A 279 -14.10 -4.43 12.78
C PHE A 279 -12.60 -4.16 12.53
N ILE A 280 -12.14 -2.92 12.77
CA ILE A 280 -10.72 -2.55 12.66
C ILE A 280 -9.87 -3.39 13.62
N PHE A 281 -10.30 -3.54 14.87
CA PHE A 281 -9.63 -4.37 15.86
C PHE A 281 -9.51 -5.82 15.38
N GLN A 282 -10.57 -6.42 14.84
CA GLN A 282 -10.56 -7.79 14.32
C GLN A 282 -9.66 -7.94 13.09
N ALA A 283 -9.64 -6.95 12.19
CA ALA A 283 -8.74 -6.94 11.03
C ALA A 283 -7.26 -6.88 11.47
N MET A 284 -6.94 -6.02 12.44
CA MET A 284 -5.59 -5.97 13.03
C MET A 284 -5.22 -7.28 13.74
N ALA A 285 -6.15 -7.85 14.50
CA ALA A 285 -5.94 -9.13 15.19
C ALA A 285 -5.70 -10.28 14.20
N LEU A 286 -6.40 -10.28 13.06
CA LEU A 286 -6.18 -11.27 11.99
C LEU A 286 -4.78 -11.14 11.38
N VAL A 287 -4.34 -9.92 11.05
CA VAL A 287 -2.99 -9.68 10.53
C VAL A 287 -1.94 -10.14 11.55
N PHE A 288 -2.11 -9.76 12.82
CA PHE A 288 -1.21 -10.18 13.90
C PHE A 288 -1.18 -11.70 14.05
N TYR A 289 -2.34 -12.37 13.96
CA TYR A 289 -2.45 -13.82 14.02
C TYR A 289 -1.73 -14.50 12.85
N ILE A 290 -1.89 -13.99 11.62
CA ILE A 290 -1.17 -14.52 10.44
C ILE A 290 0.34 -14.39 10.64
N CYS A 291 0.84 -13.20 11.04
CA CYS A 291 2.26 -13.01 11.32
C CYS A 291 2.76 -13.95 12.42
N TYR A 292 1.99 -14.12 13.48
CA TYR A 292 2.31 -15.00 14.60
C TYR A 292 2.40 -16.48 14.19
N VAL A 293 1.45 -16.96 13.38
CA VAL A 293 1.48 -18.32 12.81
C VAL A 293 2.69 -18.49 11.89
N LEU A 294 3.00 -17.52 11.03
CA LEU A 294 4.17 -17.55 10.15
C LEU A 294 5.47 -17.68 10.95
N ILE A 295 5.64 -16.92 12.04
CA ILE A 295 6.82 -17.04 12.91
C ILE A 295 6.91 -18.45 13.50
N ARG A 296 5.79 -19.06 13.90
CA ARG A 296 5.78 -20.45 14.40
C ARG A 296 6.12 -21.48 13.32
N VAL A 297 5.65 -21.29 12.10
CA VAL A 297 6.03 -22.12 10.95
C VAL A 297 7.53 -22.03 10.68
N LEU A 298 8.11 -20.82 10.76
CA LEU A 298 9.57 -20.63 10.61
C LEU A 298 10.36 -21.36 11.70
N ILE A 299 9.90 -21.34 12.96
CA ILE A 299 10.56 -22.09 14.05
C ILE A 299 10.44 -23.59 13.84
N LEU A 300 9.26 -24.07 13.40
CA LEU A 300 9.07 -25.48 13.09
C LEU A 300 10.01 -25.92 11.96
N ALA A 301 10.13 -25.12 10.89
CA ALA A 301 11.05 -25.39 9.80
C ALA A 301 12.52 -25.39 10.27
N ALA A 302 12.89 -24.50 11.19
CA ALA A 302 14.26 -24.38 11.68
C ALA A 302 14.68 -25.50 12.65
N ARG A 303 13.75 -26.04 13.45
CA ARG A 303 14.07 -27.00 14.52
C ARG A 303 13.52 -28.41 14.30
N LEU A 304 12.46 -28.56 13.50
CA LEU A 304 11.77 -29.83 13.21
C LEU A 304 11.45 -30.69 14.45
N THR A 305 11.15 -30.05 15.58
CA THR A 305 10.81 -30.74 16.84
C THR A 305 9.30 -31.01 16.94
N ILE A 306 8.94 -32.15 17.53
CA ILE A 306 7.54 -32.50 17.85
C ILE A 306 6.88 -31.43 18.73
N ALA A 307 7.62 -30.85 19.68
CA ALA A 307 7.12 -29.76 20.53
C ALA A 307 6.67 -28.54 19.70
N ALA A 308 7.49 -28.08 18.75
CA ALA A 308 7.14 -26.98 17.85
C ALA A 308 5.92 -27.31 16.96
N LEU A 309 5.79 -28.57 16.53
CA LEU A 309 4.65 -29.03 15.75
C LEU A 309 3.35 -28.99 16.58
N LEU A 310 3.38 -29.50 17.81
CA LEU A 310 2.23 -29.48 18.72
C LEU A 310 1.86 -28.04 19.12
N GLU A 311 2.85 -27.19 19.33
CA GLU A 311 2.66 -25.76 19.58
C GLU A 311 1.97 -25.06 18.40
N LEU A 312 2.39 -25.34 17.16
CA LEU A 312 1.75 -24.80 15.95
C LEU A 312 0.31 -25.32 15.79
N LEU A 313 0.12 -26.64 15.93
CA LEU A 313 -1.20 -27.26 15.80
C LEU A 313 -2.18 -26.71 16.85
N SER A 314 -1.72 -26.52 18.09
CA SER A 314 -2.53 -25.97 19.17
C SER A 314 -2.98 -24.54 18.86
N VAL A 315 -2.12 -23.70 18.29
CA VAL A 315 -2.48 -22.35 17.84
C VAL A 315 -3.52 -22.39 16.74
N ILE A 316 -3.37 -23.28 15.76
CA ILE A 316 -4.34 -23.43 14.66
C ILE A 316 -5.70 -23.88 15.20
N ILE A 317 -5.72 -24.84 16.13
CA ILE A 317 -6.96 -25.33 16.76
C ILE A 317 -7.65 -24.20 17.53
N ILE A 318 -6.91 -23.47 18.38
CA ILE A 318 -7.45 -22.35 19.15
C ILE A 318 -7.97 -21.24 18.22
N GLY A 319 -7.21 -20.89 17.18
CA GLY A 319 -7.60 -19.88 16.21
C GLY A 319 -8.84 -20.27 15.40
N ASN A 320 -8.94 -21.53 14.96
CA ASN A 320 -10.11 -22.03 14.25
C ASN A 320 -11.34 -22.11 15.16
N HIS A 321 -11.16 -22.54 16.41
CA HIS A 321 -12.24 -22.54 17.40
C HIS A 321 -12.73 -21.12 17.69
N TYR A 322 -11.82 -20.14 17.83
CA TYR A 322 -12.19 -18.73 17.93
C TYR A 322 -12.97 -18.24 16.70
N TYR A 323 -12.51 -18.61 15.49
CA TYR A 323 -13.17 -18.24 14.25
C TYR A 323 -14.63 -18.72 14.20
N ILE A 324 -14.86 -20.01 14.48
CA ILE A 324 -16.18 -20.65 14.38
C ILE A 324 -17.12 -20.15 15.49
N PHE A 325 -16.65 -20.04 16.73
CA PHE A 325 -17.52 -19.84 17.90
C PHE A 325 -17.64 -18.38 18.34
N VAL A 326 -16.74 -17.50 17.89
CA VAL A 326 -16.72 -16.09 18.33
C VAL A 326 -16.75 -15.14 17.14
N TRP A 327 -15.77 -15.23 16.23
CA TRP A 327 -15.63 -14.27 15.13
C TRP A 327 -16.80 -14.34 14.13
N LEU A 328 -17.08 -15.52 13.59
CA LEU A 328 -18.12 -15.70 12.57
C LEU A 328 -19.51 -15.33 13.10
N PRO A 329 -19.95 -15.76 14.30
CA PRO A 329 -21.22 -15.33 14.85
C PRO A 329 -21.32 -13.82 15.04
N LEU A 330 -20.24 -13.16 15.49
CA LEU A 330 -20.22 -11.71 15.67
C LEU A 330 -20.35 -10.94 14.36
N MET A 331 -19.69 -11.39 13.29
CA MET A 331 -19.76 -10.74 11.98
C MET A 331 -21.10 -10.98 11.27
N VAL A 332 -21.75 -12.12 11.50
CA VAL A 332 -23.05 -12.48 10.89
C VAL A 332 -24.23 -12.02 11.75
N GLY A 333 -23.98 -11.50 12.96
CA GLY A 333 -25.03 -11.08 13.90
C GLY A 333 -25.77 -12.25 14.55
N MET A 334 -25.16 -13.44 14.61
CA MET A 334 -25.71 -14.62 15.29
C MET A 334 -25.41 -14.59 16.79
N PRO A 335 -26.23 -15.24 17.64
CA PRO A 335 -25.95 -15.33 19.07
C PRO A 335 -24.65 -16.10 19.32
N LEU A 336 -23.83 -15.56 20.22
CA LEU A 336 -22.60 -16.21 20.66
C LEU A 336 -22.88 -17.46 21.48
N THR A 337 -22.21 -18.55 21.13
CA THR A 337 -22.23 -19.82 21.87
C THR A 337 -21.02 -20.01 22.77
N SER A 338 -20.01 -19.13 22.66
CA SER A 338 -18.83 -19.16 23.52
C SER A 338 -19.21 -19.05 24.99
N THR A 339 -18.56 -19.84 25.85
CA THR A 339 -18.68 -19.81 27.33
C THR A 339 -17.43 -19.20 27.96
N SER A 340 -17.49 -18.74 29.21
CA SER A 340 -16.31 -18.20 29.93
C SER A 340 -15.14 -19.20 30.00
N TRP A 341 -15.46 -20.50 30.00
CA TRP A 341 -14.49 -21.58 29.94
C TRP A 341 -13.66 -21.59 28.66
N THR A 342 -14.24 -21.17 27.52
CA THR A 342 -13.50 -21.11 26.26
C THR A 342 -12.37 -20.08 26.32
N TYR A 343 -12.64 -18.87 26.81
CA TYR A 343 -11.61 -17.84 26.99
C TYR A 343 -10.57 -18.22 28.03
N PHE A 344 -10.99 -18.86 29.11
CA PHE A 344 -10.06 -19.39 30.10
C PHE A 344 -9.13 -20.44 29.49
N ALA A 345 -9.68 -21.40 28.74
CA ALA A 345 -8.88 -22.42 28.06
C ALA A 345 -7.89 -21.82 27.06
N TYR A 346 -8.28 -20.80 26.29
CA TYR A 346 -7.34 -20.09 25.41
C TYR A 346 -6.21 -19.45 26.20
N SER A 347 -6.54 -18.73 27.29
CA SER A 347 -5.54 -18.07 28.13
C SER A 347 -4.52 -19.05 28.70
N VAL A 348 -5.00 -20.19 29.23
CA VAL A 348 -4.14 -21.25 29.76
C VAL A 348 -3.28 -21.86 28.66
N GLY A 349 -3.85 -22.13 27.48
CA GLY A 349 -3.10 -22.68 26.35
C GLY A 349 -1.92 -21.80 25.93
N TYR A 350 -2.15 -20.49 25.75
CA TYR A 350 -1.09 -19.56 25.39
C TYR A 350 -0.06 -19.36 26.51
N LEU A 351 -0.50 -19.27 27.77
CA LEU A 351 0.42 -19.14 28.91
C LEU A 351 1.29 -20.39 29.09
N LEU A 352 0.74 -21.59 28.86
CA LEU A 352 1.50 -22.83 28.86
C LEU A 352 2.58 -22.83 27.78
N MET A 353 2.26 -22.43 26.54
CA MET A 353 3.26 -22.28 25.47
C MET A 353 4.33 -21.21 25.78
N GLY A 354 3.95 -20.13 26.46
CA GLY A 354 4.93 -19.17 26.97
C GLY A 354 5.86 -19.80 28.01
N SER A 355 5.30 -20.59 28.93
CA SER A 355 6.07 -21.25 29.99
C SER A 355 7.03 -22.31 29.46
N THR A 356 6.66 -23.12 28.46
CA THR A 356 7.55 -24.14 27.88
C THR A 356 8.81 -23.50 27.32
N ARG A 357 8.71 -22.31 26.74
CA ARG A 357 9.88 -21.57 26.23
C ARG A 357 10.74 -20.95 27.31
N LEU A 358 10.14 -20.55 28.43
CA LEU A 358 10.91 -20.09 29.59
C LEU A 358 11.78 -21.22 30.15
N TYR A 359 11.26 -22.45 30.20
CA TYR A 359 12.01 -23.63 30.62
C TYR A 359 13.05 -24.08 29.58
N ALA A 360 12.75 -23.97 28.28
CA ALA A 360 13.66 -24.39 27.21
C ALA A 360 14.81 -23.40 26.93
N ALA A 361 14.79 -22.19 27.50
CA ALA A 361 15.81 -21.17 27.30
C ALA A 361 16.41 -20.72 28.66
N PRO A 362 17.50 -21.34 29.13
CA PRO A 362 18.14 -21.02 30.42
C PRO A 362 18.51 -19.54 30.54
N THR A 363 18.94 -18.91 29.44
CA THR A 363 19.29 -17.49 29.38
C THR A 363 18.09 -16.56 29.54
N LEU A 364 16.88 -17.01 29.19
CA LEU A 364 15.62 -16.29 29.41
C LEU A 364 15.13 -16.47 30.85
N TYR A 365 15.31 -17.67 31.41
CA TYR A 365 15.06 -17.93 32.82
C TYR A 365 15.99 -17.12 33.73
N GLU A 366 17.29 -17.11 33.46
CA GLU A 366 18.27 -16.24 34.16
C GLU A 366 17.94 -14.77 33.98
N TYR A 367 17.44 -14.35 32.81
CA TYR A 367 17.02 -12.97 32.59
C TYR A 367 15.79 -12.57 33.40
N VAL A 368 14.77 -13.44 33.50
CA VAL A 368 13.61 -13.22 34.38
C VAL A 368 14.01 -13.30 35.85
N ALA A 369 14.92 -14.20 36.22
CA ALA A 369 15.48 -14.33 37.57
C ALA A 369 16.41 -13.16 37.95
N ASN A 370 17.04 -12.50 36.98
CA ASN A 370 17.84 -11.28 37.15
C ASN A 370 17.02 -10.00 36.94
N SER A 371 15.74 -10.10 36.61
CA SER A 371 14.84 -8.94 36.69
C SER A 371 14.73 -8.48 38.15
N ARG A 372 14.36 -7.22 38.38
CA ARG A 372 14.21 -6.64 39.73
C ARG A 372 13.32 -7.51 40.65
N LEU A 373 12.34 -8.22 40.07
CA LEU A 373 11.48 -9.17 40.78
C LEU A 373 12.23 -10.45 41.20
N GLY A 374 13.08 -10.98 40.33
CA GLY A 374 13.93 -12.12 40.65
C GLY A 374 15.04 -11.79 41.66
N TYR A 375 15.63 -10.59 41.60
CA TYR A 375 16.50 -10.08 42.66
C TYR A 375 15.78 -9.98 44.00
N MET A 376 14.54 -9.46 44.03
CA MET A 376 13.73 -9.40 45.26
C MET A 376 13.40 -10.78 45.83
N LEU A 377 13.10 -11.76 44.97
CA LEU A 377 12.86 -13.15 45.39
C LEU A 377 14.13 -13.82 45.92
N LYS A 378 15.28 -13.56 45.29
CA LYS A 378 16.59 -14.05 45.74
C LYS A 378 16.97 -13.44 47.09
N LEU A 379 16.76 -12.14 47.29
CA LEU A 379 16.96 -11.45 48.56
C LEU A 379 16.07 -12.03 49.67
N ARG A 380 14.78 -12.25 49.41
CA ARG A 380 13.89 -12.91 50.37
C ARG A 380 14.33 -14.32 50.75
N LYS A 381 14.86 -15.08 49.78
CA LYS A 381 15.36 -16.45 50.04
C LYS A 381 16.60 -16.41 50.95
N LEU A 382 17.52 -15.49 50.69
CA LEU A 382 18.72 -15.28 51.51
C LEU A 382 18.37 -14.78 52.92
N GLU A 383 17.41 -13.86 53.03
CA GLU A 383 16.90 -13.37 54.32
C GLU A 383 16.26 -14.50 55.13
N LYS A 384 15.45 -15.35 54.48
CA LYS A 384 14.84 -16.52 55.14
C LYS A 384 15.89 -17.55 55.59
N GLN A 385 16.95 -17.77 54.80
CA GLN A 385 18.06 -18.63 55.19
C GLN A 385 18.85 -18.07 56.38
N ARG A 386 19.07 -16.75 56.40
CA ARG A 386 19.72 -16.06 57.52
C ARG A 386 18.89 -16.18 58.81
N LEU A 387 17.58 -15.98 58.75
CA LEU A 387 16.70 -16.10 59.92
C LEU A 387 16.62 -17.52 60.48
N VAL A 388 16.77 -18.55 59.64
CA VAL A 388 16.86 -19.94 60.10
C VAL A 388 18.21 -20.18 60.78
N ALA A 389 19.31 -19.70 60.18
CA ALA A 389 20.64 -19.82 60.76
C ALA A 389 20.86 -19.01 62.07
N GLU A 390 20.08 -17.96 62.32
CA GLU A 390 20.10 -17.21 63.58
C GLU A 390 19.21 -17.86 64.67
N ARG A 391 18.35 -18.83 64.29
CA ARG A 391 17.45 -19.54 65.21
C ARG A 391 18.05 -20.85 65.72
N ASP A 392 18.86 -21.51 64.89
CA ASP A 392 19.66 -22.69 65.23
C ASP A 392 20.97 -22.26 65.92
#